data_AF-A0A7Y4YZA9-F1
#
_entry.id   AF-A0A7Y4YZA9-F1
#
_cell.length_a   1.000
_cell.length_b   1.000
_cell.length_c   1.000
_cell.angle_alpha   90.00
_cell.angle_beta   90.00
_cell.angle_gamma   90.00
#
_symmetry.space_group_name_H-M   'P 1'
#
loop_
_entity.id
_entity.type
_entity.pdbx_description
1 polymer ?
#
loop_
_entity_poly.entity_id
_entity_poly.type
_entity_poly.pdbx_seq_one_letter_code
_entity_poly.pdbx_strand_id
1 'polypeptide(L)'
;MKMYLLVLSVLFLLSCNSGVNKKSNESEGSQLNYNKSSVIQLKSKSVLNKKLVVQLPLGFTLMDFEMLKAKYPIEGHRPTEVYTNEEGTINIAFNHTSPLG
;
A
#
# COMPACT_ATOMS: atom_id res chain seq x y z
N MET A 1 -45.64 13.02 13.31
CA MET A 1 -45.55 11.56 13.53
C MET A 1 -44.77 10.92 12.39
N LYS A 2 -43.57 10.40 12.67
CA LYS A 2 -42.90 9.25 12.04
C LYS A 2 -41.51 9.16 12.68
N MET A 3 -41.51 8.58 13.87
CA MET A 3 -40.34 8.29 14.71
C MET A 3 -40.12 6.78 14.61
N TYR A 4 -39.43 6.31 13.57
CA TYR A 4 -38.92 4.93 13.47
C TYR A 4 -37.89 4.86 12.34
N LEU A 5 -36.62 5.17 12.64
CA LEU A 5 -35.50 4.77 11.79
C LEU A 5 -34.17 4.77 12.56
N LEU A 6 -34.13 4.18 13.76
CA LEU A 6 -32.90 4.10 14.56
C LEU A 6 -32.69 2.77 15.29
N VAL A 7 -33.27 1.66 14.81
CA VAL A 7 -33.18 0.36 15.52
C VAL A 7 -32.89 -0.85 14.61
N LEU A 8 -32.25 -0.68 13.45
CA LEU A 8 -31.99 -1.83 12.54
C LEU A 8 -30.50 -2.15 12.26
N SER A 9 -29.54 -1.63 13.03
CA SER A 9 -28.11 -1.96 12.84
C SER A 9 -27.48 -2.75 13.99
N VAL A 10 -28.25 -3.20 14.98
CA VAL A 10 -27.76 -4.05 16.08
C VAL A 10 -28.30 -5.46 15.91
N LEU A 11 -27.91 -6.13 14.84
CA LEU A 11 -28.07 -7.58 14.70
C LEU A 11 -27.10 -8.17 13.66
N PHE A 12 -25.80 -7.91 13.82
CA PHE A 12 -24.76 -8.69 13.11
C PHE A 12 -23.52 -8.85 13.98
N LEU A 13 -23.74 -9.31 15.21
CA LEU A 13 -22.71 -9.95 16.02
C LEU A 13 -23.29 -11.27 16.48
N LEU A 14 -22.95 -12.35 15.77
CA LEU A 14 -22.60 -13.67 16.33
C LEU A 14 -22.49 -14.72 15.21
N SER A 15 -21.31 -15.35 15.20
CA SER A 15 -21.05 -16.72 14.77
C SER A 15 -20.60 -16.96 13.32
N CYS A 16 -19.30 -17.23 13.18
CA CYS A 16 -18.86 -18.56 12.77
C CYS A 16 -17.49 -18.86 13.40
N ASN A 17 -17.52 -19.48 14.59
CA ASN A 17 -16.44 -20.33 15.07
C ASN A 17 -16.86 -21.77 14.76
N SER A 18 -16.28 -22.35 13.70
CA SER A 18 -16.30 -23.78 13.46
C SER A 18 -14.90 -24.17 12.99
N GLY A 19 -14.13 -24.70 13.93
CA GLY A 19 -12.84 -25.31 13.64
C GLY A 19 -13.03 -26.49 12.70
N VAL A 20 -12.31 -26.47 11.58
CA VAL A 20 -12.07 -27.65 10.75
C VAL A 20 -10.56 -27.79 10.62
N ASN A 21 -10.04 -28.80 11.30
CA ASN A 21 -8.67 -29.26 11.19
C ASN A 21 -8.51 -29.96 9.83
N LYS A 22 -7.73 -29.38 8.92
CA LYS A 22 -7.28 -30.04 7.69
C LYS A 22 -5.76 -30.04 7.68
N LYS A 23 -5.21 -31.23 7.94
CA LYS A 23 -3.82 -31.59 7.66
C LYS A 23 -3.74 -31.87 6.16
N SER A 24 -3.01 -31.04 5.42
CA SER A 24 -2.57 -31.33 4.05
C SER A 24 -1.13 -30.87 3.90
N ASN A 25 -0.27 -31.81 3.52
CA ASN A 25 1.15 -31.61 3.27
C ASN A 25 1.39 -30.85 1.97
N GLU A 26 2.51 -30.12 1.95
CA GLU A 26 3.28 -29.64 0.81
C GLU A 26 2.65 -28.64 -0.17
N SER A 27 3.04 -27.37 0.03
CA SER A 27 3.77 -26.63 -0.99
C SER A 27 4.72 -25.68 -0.26
N GLU A 28 6.02 -25.73 -0.58
CA GLU A 28 7.06 -24.85 -0.06
C GLU A 28 6.81 -23.41 -0.54
N GLY A 29 5.87 -22.73 0.11
CA GLY A 29 5.75 -21.28 0.07
C GLY A 29 6.83 -20.71 0.99
N SER A 30 7.69 -19.85 0.44
CA SER A 30 8.70 -19.11 1.18
C SER A 30 8.03 -18.38 2.35
N GLN A 31 8.18 -18.95 3.54
CA GLN A 31 7.79 -18.31 4.78
C GLN A 31 8.67 -17.07 4.93
N LEU A 32 8.13 -15.91 4.56
CA LEU A 32 8.74 -14.62 4.89
C LEU A 32 8.74 -14.53 6.41
N ASN A 33 9.90 -14.82 6.98
CA ASN A 33 10.21 -14.54 8.36
C ASN A 33 10.20 -13.02 8.53
N TYR A 34 9.02 -12.43 8.74
CA TYR A 34 8.87 -11.09 9.26
C TYR A 34 9.38 -11.13 10.71
N ASN A 35 10.71 -11.10 10.81
CA ASN A 35 11.42 -11.01 12.07
C ASN A 35 10.88 -9.80 12.82
N LYS A 36 10.18 -10.11 13.90
CA LYS A 36 9.87 -9.28 15.07
C LYS A 36 10.56 -7.91 15.05
N SER A 37 9.82 -6.94 14.51
CA SER A 37 9.88 -5.49 14.77
C SER A 37 11.27 -4.87 14.86
N SER A 38 11.95 -4.75 13.71
CA SER A 38 12.76 -3.54 13.51
C SER A 38 11.78 -2.38 13.37
N VAL A 39 11.89 -1.38 14.24
CA VAL A 39 11.08 -0.17 14.12
C VAL A 39 11.46 0.52 12.82
N ILE A 40 10.57 0.48 11.83
CA ILE A 40 10.78 1.19 10.57
C ILE A 40 10.68 2.69 10.85
N GLN A 41 11.81 3.39 10.74
CA GLN A 41 11.83 4.84 10.85
C GLN A 41 11.20 5.46 9.61
N LEU A 42 10.30 6.42 9.83
CA LEU A 42 9.59 7.11 8.75
C LEU A 42 9.94 8.60 8.74
N LYS A 43 9.91 9.20 7.56
CA LYS A 43 10.12 10.64 7.34
C LYS A 43 8.97 11.22 6.53
N SER A 44 8.48 12.38 6.96
CA SER A 44 7.43 13.10 6.25
C SER A 44 7.93 13.63 4.91
N LYS A 45 7.12 13.45 3.87
CA LYS A 45 7.34 14.00 2.53
C LYS A 45 6.06 14.59 1.97
N SER A 46 6.18 15.82 1.47
CA SER A 46 5.15 16.45 0.65
C SER A 46 5.28 15.97 -0.78
N VAL A 47 4.21 15.42 -1.34
CA VAL A 47 4.14 14.86 -2.69
C VAL A 47 3.01 15.52 -3.48
N LEU A 48 2.93 15.26 -4.79
CA LEU A 48 1.86 15.76 -5.66
C LEU A 48 1.69 17.29 -5.56
N ASN A 49 2.79 18.02 -5.71
CA ASN A 49 2.84 19.49 -5.56
C ASN A 49 2.33 19.97 -4.19
N LYS A 50 2.75 19.29 -3.12
CA LYS A 50 2.41 19.59 -1.71
C LYS A 50 0.92 19.45 -1.37
N LYS A 51 0.13 18.79 -2.23
CA LYS A 51 -1.29 18.50 -1.96
C LYS A 51 -1.47 17.34 -0.97
N LEU A 52 -0.45 16.51 -0.80
CA LEU A 52 -0.45 15.38 0.12
C LEU A 52 0.86 15.34 0.91
N VAL A 53 0.77 14.91 2.17
CA VAL A 53 1.92 14.58 3.01
C VAL A 53 1.84 13.10 3.38
N VAL A 54 2.93 12.37 3.13
CA VAL A 54 3.04 10.94 3.41
C VAL A 54 4.24 10.65 4.31
N GLN A 55 4.16 9.57 5.08
CA GLN A 55 5.28 9.03 5.85
C GLN A 55 5.96 7.96 5.02
N LEU A 56 7.17 8.23 4.52
CA LEU A 56 7.97 7.27 3.76
C LEU A 56 9.06 6.65 4.64
N PRO A 57 9.48 5.39 4.39
CA PRO A 57 10.64 4.84 5.08
C PRO A 57 11.88 5.71 4.90
N LEU A 58 12.69 5.81 5.96
CA LEU A 58 13.98 6.46 5.88
C LEU A 58 14.84 5.77 4.81
N GLY A 59 15.64 6.55 4.07
CA GLY A 59 16.45 6.05 2.96
C GLY A 59 15.76 6.05 1.60
N PHE A 60 14.42 6.23 1.54
CA PHE A 60 13.75 6.38 0.26
C PHE A 60 14.07 7.74 -0.37
N THR A 61 14.56 7.71 -1.60
CA THR A 61 14.93 8.90 -2.38
C THR A 61 14.08 9.01 -3.64
N LEU A 62 13.93 10.24 -4.15
CA LEU A 62 13.26 10.45 -5.43
C LEU A 62 14.07 9.75 -6.53
N MET A 63 13.40 8.96 -7.35
CA MET A 63 13.97 8.25 -8.48
C MET A 63 14.40 9.24 -9.55
N ASP A 64 15.63 9.09 -10.05
CA ASP A 64 16.10 9.90 -11.17
C ASP A 64 15.40 9.52 -12.48
N PHE A 65 15.56 10.38 -13.48
CA PHE A 65 14.85 10.24 -14.75
C PHE A 65 15.32 9.05 -15.60
N GLU A 66 16.60 8.69 -15.54
CA GLU A 66 17.14 7.57 -16.32
C GLU A 66 16.62 6.25 -15.78
N MET A 67 16.65 6.08 -14.45
CA MET A 67 16.07 4.93 -13.76
C MET A 67 14.55 4.86 -13.96
N LEU A 68 13.85 5.99 -13.92
CA LEU A 68 12.41 6.06 -14.18
C LEU A 68 12.09 5.58 -15.61
N LYS A 69 12.86 6.02 -16.62
CA LYS A 69 12.70 5.55 -18.01
C LYS A 69 13.00 4.07 -18.17
N ALA A 70 14.03 3.57 -17.51
CA ALA A 70 14.40 2.16 -17.58
C ALA A 70 13.32 1.25 -16.97
N LYS A 71 12.76 1.63 -15.82
CA LYS A 71 11.70 0.86 -15.15
C LYS A 71 10.31 1.03 -15.75
N TYR A 72 10.02 2.23 -16.26
CA TYR A 72 8.73 2.60 -16.83
C TYR A 72 8.94 3.08 -18.27
N PRO A 73 9.17 2.17 -19.23
CA PRO A 73 9.56 2.56 -20.59
C PRO A 73 8.44 3.24 -21.37
N ILE A 74 7.18 2.92 -21.08
CA ILE A 74 6.01 3.43 -21.81
C ILE A 74 5.78 4.90 -21.47
N GLU A 75 5.97 5.77 -22.47
CA GLU A 75 5.72 7.21 -22.34
C GLU A 75 4.22 7.48 -22.09
N GLY A 76 3.89 8.51 -21.32
CA GLY A 76 2.50 8.81 -20.92
C GLY A 76 1.93 7.94 -19.79
N HIS A 77 2.51 6.76 -19.55
CA HIS A 77 2.14 5.87 -18.42
C HIS A 77 3.16 5.88 -17.27
N ARG A 78 4.25 6.64 -17.41
CA ARG A 78 5.27 6.81 -16.36
C ARG A 78 4.65 7.50 -15.15
N PRO A 79 4.92 7.00 -13.93
CA PRO A 79 4.47 7.72 -12.77
C PRO A 79 5.11 9.11 -12.67
N THR A 80 4.37 10.08 -12.12
CA THR A 80 4.81 11.48 -12.06
C THR A 80 5.93 11.68 -11.03
N GLU A 81 5.83 10.99 -9.89
CA GLU A 81 6.77 11.09 -8.79
C GLU A 81 6.97 9.69 -8.20
N VAL A 82 8.21 9.19 -8.14
CA VAL A 82 8.51 7.86 -7.59
C VAL A 82 9.63 7.96 -6.58
N TYR A 83 9.41 7.43 -5.39
CA TYR A 83 10.44 7.23 -4.38
C TYR A 83 10.88 5.77 -4.37
N THR A 84 12.17 5.50 -4.19
CA THR A 84 12.72 4.16 -4.20
C THR A 84 13.77 3.97 -3.10
N ASN A 85 13.98 2.74 -2.65
CA ASN A 85 15.09 2.38 -1.78
C ASN A 85 16.43 2.45 -2.52
N GLU A 86 17.52 2.33 -1.77
CA GLU A 86 18.89 2.42 -2.30
C GLU A 86 19.16 1.40 -3.41
N GLU A 87 18.62 0.18 -3.29
CA GLU A 87 18.79 -0.87 -4.30
C GLU A 87 17.87 -0.72 -5.52
N GLY A 88 16.91 0.21 -5.48
CA GLY A 88 15.98 0.37 -6.59
C GLY A 88 15.02 -0.80 -6.76
N THR A 89 14.70 -1.55 -5.72
CA THR A 89 13.85 -2.76 -5.83
C THR A 89 12.44 -2.53 -5.30
N ILE A 90 12.27 -1.55 -4.40
CA ILE A 90 10.99 -1.17 -3.81
C ILE A 90 10.69 0.26 -4.26
N ASN A 91 9.47 0.48 -4.78
CA ASN A 91 9.04 1.77 -5.33
C ASN A 91 7.72 2.20 -4.69
N ILE A 92 7.62 3.48 -4.34
CA ILE A 92 6.37 4.14 -3.95
C ILE A 92 6.12 5.23 -4.99
N ALA A 93 5.06 5.07 -5.78
CA ALA A 93 4.78 5.93 -6.93
C ALA A 93 3.48 6.72 -6.74
N PHE A 94 3.52 8.01 -7.09
CA PHE A 94 2.40 8.94 -7.03
C PHE A 94 2.07 9.46 -8.43
N ASN A 95 0.76 9.52 -8.70
CA ASN A 95 0.22 10.03 -9.95
C ASN A 95 -0.95 10.97 -9.70
N HIS A 96 -1.04 12.02 -10.52
CA HIS A 96 -2.31 12.70 -10.70
C HIS A 96 -3.20 11.79 -11.55
N THR A 97 -4.34 11.36 -10.99
CA THR A 97 -5.41 10.81 -11.81
C THR A 97 -6.22 11.98 -12.34
N SER A 98 -6.41 12.04 -13.66
CA SER A 98 -7.50 12.83 -14.21
C SER A 98 -8.79 12.05 -13.95
N PRO A 99 -9.90 12.70 -13.56
CA PRO A 99 -11.21 12.10 -13.76
C PRO A 99 -11.30 11.76 -15.24
N LEU A 100 -11.61 10.49 -15.56
CA LEU A 100 -11.84 10.06 -16.93
C LEU A 100 -12.81 11.06 -17.59
N GLY A 101 -12.38 11.67 -18.70
CA GLY A 101 -13.25 12.38 -19.63
C GLY A 101 -13.90 11.39 -20.57
#